data_AF-A0A2A6CM60-F1
#
_entry.id   AF-A0A2A6CM60-F1
#
_cell.length_a   1.000
_cell.length_b   1.000
_cell.length_c   1.000
_cell.angle_alpha   90.00
_cell.angle_beta   90.00
_cell.angle_gamma   90.00
#
_symmetry.space_group_name_H-M   'P 1'
#
loop_
_entity.id
_entity.type
_entity.pdbx_description
1 polymer ?
#
loop_
_entity_poly.entity_id
_entity_poly.type
_entity_poly.pdbx_seq_one_letter_code
_entity_poly.pdbx_strand_id
1 'polypeptide(L)'
;MVTCVSEPSMEIFDITGIALLSYSCYTLIVYGLVLTAVVLERKYSAVNAFYTLYATGCLADTLSLINAFLTYAALTGFLHNDWIDAPITQKLTVWMIAFNRLTAIIYPLQHSTIWNFCAIRICTIIQLAALFRFGSVAAFSLNHIRIPSPLGGTTTTLNMTAAAQQQVYLFTTTLRLVSGTVVVLCYVMMILIVAWRKVQSQAIYTHERNLYWIALVVCTVEILSIIEQFATTQFKLSSMAMNCIYLVAIFIYDSIPPYLLIIFSSNIRTRLISMITFRGSTAPFIDMRRRSQGKGIRVQIYRKNRE
;
A
#
# COMPACT_ATOMS: atom_id res chain seq x y z
N MET A 1 23.22 37.25 22.80
CA MET A 1 23.59 36.86 21.42
C MET A 1 22.36 36.20 20.81
N VAL A 2 21.54 36.97 20.10
CA VAL A 2 20.34 36.45 19.43
C VAL A 2 20.81 35.96 18.08
N THR A 3 20.88 34.64 17.90
CA THR A 3 21.10 34.05 16.57
C THR A 3 19.83 34.29 15.76
N CYS A 4 19.88 35.28 14.86
CA CYS A 4 18.92 35.41 13.77
C CYS A 4 19.03 34.14 12.92
N VAL A 5 18.13 33.19 13.16
CA VAL A 5 17.88 32.10 12.21
C VAL A 5 17.30 32.78 10.99
N SER A 6 18.06 32.84 9.89
CA SER A 6 17.57 33.30 8.60
C SER A 6 16.29 32.54 8.27
N GLU A 7 15.20 33.26 8.01
CA GLU A 7 13.96 32.65 7.55
C GLU A 7 14.26 31.76 6.34
N PRO A 8 13.85 30.48 6.34
CA PRO A 8 14.02 29.64 5.16
C PRO A 8 13.31 30.33 3.99
N SER A 9 14.06 30.62 2.93
CA SER A 9 13.55 31.33 1.76
C SER A 9 12.34 30.60 1.18
N MET A 10 11.23 31.31 0.99
CA MET A 10 9.99 30.78 0.37
C MET A 10 10.26 29.92 -0.88
N GLU A 11 11.30 30.26 -1.64
CA GLU A 11 11.78 29.53 -2.81
C GLU A 11 12.03 28.02 -2.59
N ILE A 12 12.54 27.61 -1.42
CA ILE A 12 12.78 26.18 -1.12
C ILE A 12 11.47 25.41 -1.01
N PHE A 13 10.43 26.04 -0.45
CA PHE A 13 9.11 25.43 -0.31
C PHE A 13 8.42 25.35 -1.66
N ASP A 14 8.50 26.37 -2.50
CA ASP A 14 7.94 26.34 -3.86
C ASP A 14 8.58 25.23 -4.72
N ILE A 15 9.91 25.11 -4.69
CA ILE A 15 10.63 24.03 -5.39
C ILE A 15 10.19 22.65 -4.87
N THR A 16 10.07 22.50 -3.55
CA THR A 16 9.60 21.26 -2.93
C THR A 16 8.17 20.93 -3.35
N GLY A 17 7.28 21.92 -3.41
CA GLY A 17 5.90 21.77 -3.87
C GLY A 17 5.80 21.33 -5.31
N ILE A 18 6.57 21.93 -6.22
CA ILE A 18 6.63 21.55 -7.63
C ILE A 18 7.17 20.12 -7.78
N ALA A 19 8.21 19.77 -7.02
CA ALA A 19 8.77 18.42 -7.01
C ALA A 19 7.74 17.38 -6.52
N LEU A 20 7.03 17.68 -5.42
CA LEU A 20 5.98 16.83 -4.88
C LEU A 20 4.81 16.68 -5.85
N LEU A 21 4.35 17.76 -6.50
CA LEU A 21 3.31 17.70 -7.51
C LEU A 21 3.73 16.79 -8.68
N SER A 22 4.92 17.03 -9.23
CA SER A 22 5.45 16.26 -10.36
C SER A 22 5.58 14.77 -10.01
N TYR A 23 6.10 14.49 -8.81
CA TYR A 23 6.22 13.14 -8.28
C TYR A 23 4.86 12.47 -8.06
N SER A 24 3.88 13.21 -7.55
CA SER A 24 2.51 12.72 -7.33
C SER A 24 1.85 12.37 -8.64
N CYS A 25 1.89 13.26 -9.63
CA CYS A 25 1.33 13.01 -10.96
C CYS A 25 1.93 11.76 -11.61
N TYR A 26 3.27 11.63 -11.56
CA TYR A 26 3.94 10.44 -12.07
C TYR A 26 3.49 9.18 -11.34
N THR A 27 3.46 9.21 -10.00
CA THR A 27 3.07 8.07 -9.17
C THR A 27 1.61 7.67 -9.39
N LEU A 28 0.69 8.62 -9.57
CA LEU A 28 -0.72 8.36 -9.91
C LEU A 28 -0.86 7.65 -11.26
N ILE A 29 -0.07 8.04 -12.27
CA ILE A 29 -0.04 7.35 -13.57
C ILE A 29 0.42 5.90 -13.38
N VAL A 30 1.49 5.68 -12.62
CA VAL A 30 2.01 4.34 -12.30
C VAL A 30 0.94 3.52 -11.57
N TYR A 31 0.24 4.09 -10.59
CA TYR A 31 -0.87 3.46 -9.89
C TYR A 31 -1.98 3.05 -10.86
N GLY A 32 -2.41 3.93 -11.76
CA GLY A 32 -3.43 3.62 -12.77
C GLY A 32 -3.04 2.45 -13.66
N LEU A 33 -1.78 2.42 -14.12
CA LEU A 33 -1.25 1.33 -14.94
C LEU A 33 -1.19 0.00 -14.17
N VAL A 34 -0.62 0.01 -12.96
CA VAL A 34 -0.51 -1.18 -12.11
C VAL A 34 -1.88 -1.71 -11.71
N LEU A 35 -2.80 -0.84 -11.30
CA LEU A 35 -4.16 -1.24 -10.92
C LEU A 35 -4.89 -1.88 -12.11
N THR A 36 -4.76 -1.31 -13.31
CA THR A 36 -5.33 -1.90 -14.53
C THR A 36 -4.72 -3.28 -14.79
N ALA A 37 -3.40 -3.42 -14.66
CA ALA A 37 -2.71 -4.70 -14.84
C ALA A 37 -3.16 -5.75 -13.80
N VAL A 38 -3.33 -5.34 -12.54
CA VAL A 38 -3.84 -6.18 -11.44
C VAL A 38 -5.27 -6.63 -11.73
N VAL A 39 -6.15 -5.73 -12.17
CA VAL A 39 -7.54 -6.05 -12.51
C VAL A 39 -7.62 -7.02 -13.69
N LEU A 40 -6.77 -6.86 -14.71
CA LEU A 40 -6.71 -7.82 -15.81
C LEU A 40 -6.19 -9.18 -15.34
N GLU A 41 -5.11 -9.21 -14.56
CA GLU A 41 -4.51 -10.46 -14.08
C GLU A 41 -5.44 -11.23 -13.14
N ARG A 42 -6.22 -10.52 -12.31
CA ARG A 42 -7.25 -11.09 -11.44
C ARG A 42 -8.27 -11.94 -12.20
N LYS A 43 -8.62 -11.58 -13.44
CA LYS A 43 -9.57 -12.35 -14.26
C LYS A 43 -9.03 -13.73 -14.67
N TYR A 44 -7.70 -13.90 -14.70
CA TYR A 44 -7.04 -15.10 -15.20
C TYR A 44 -6.41 -15.97 -14.11
N SER A 45 -6.15 -15.40 -12.93
CA SER A 45 -5.46 -16.11 -11.84
C SER A 45 -6.44 -16.62 -10.78
N ALA A 46 -6.27 -17.89 -10.37
CA ALA A 46 -6.95 -18.46 -9.20
C ALA A 46 -6.57 -17.75 -7.87
N VAL A 47 -5.54 -16.90 -7.87
CA VAL A 47 -5.09 -16.10 -6.73
C VAL A 47 -5.91 -14.81 -6.62
N ASN A 48 -7.21 -14.95 -6.36
CA ASN A 48 -8.15 -13.84 -6.38
C ASN A 48 -8.02 -12.92 -5.15
N ALA A 49 -7.65 -13.50 -3.99
CA ALA A 49 -7.64 -12.77 -2.71
C ALA A 49 -6.57 -11.68 -2.64
N PHE A 50 -5.32 -12.01 -2.96
CA PHE A 50 -4.20 -11.09 -2.85
C PHE A 50 -4.36 -9.88 -3.76
N TYR A 51 -4.63 -10.12 -5.04
CA TYR A 51 -4.80 -9.03 -6.01
C TYR A 51 -6.02 -8.16 -5.68
N THR A 52 -7.08 -8.73 -5.08
CA THR A 52 -8.23 -7.93 -4.63
C THR A 52 -7.88 -7.05 -3.44
N LEU A 53 -7.27 -7.61 -2.39
CA LEU A 53 -6.85 -6.85 -1.21
C LEU A 53 -5.83 -5.77 -1.58
N TYR A 54 -4.89 -6.11 -2.46
CA TYR A 54 -3.87 -5.20 -2.95
C TYR A 54 -4.48 -4.07 -3.80
N ALA A 55 -5.45 -4.37 -4.67
CA ALA A 55 -6.16 -3.34 -5.44
C ALA A 55 -6.93 -2.37 -4.54
N THR A 56 -7.60 -2.86 -3.50
CA THR A 56 -8.26 -2.00 -2.50
C THR A 56 -7.24 -1.14 -1.75
N GLY A 57 -6.08 -1.72 -1.39
CA GLY A 57 -4.95 -0.98 -0.81
C GLY A 57 -4.46 0.15 -1.70
N CYS A 58 -4.26 -0.14 -2.99
CA CYS A 58 -3.82 0.87 -3.95
C CYS A 58 -4.80 2.03 -4.07
N LEU A 59 -6.11 1.79 -3.96
CA LEU A 59 -7.09 2.87 -3.93
C LEU A 59 -6.94 3.73 -2.69
N ALA A 60 -6.69 3.12 -1.52
CA ALA A 60 -6.42 3.86 -0.29
C ALA A 60 -5.14 4.70 -0.40
N ASP A 61 -4.06 4.14 -0.97
CA ASP A 61 -2.80 4.84 -1.19
C ASP A 61 -2.94 5.98 -2.20
N THR A 62 -3.69 5.77 -3.28
CA THR A 62 -3.99 6.80 -4.27
C THR A 62 -4.69 8.00 -3.62
N LEU A 63 -5.69 7.72 -2.76
CA LEU A 63 -6.41 8.76 -2.03
C LEU A 63 -5.53 9.44 -0.99
N SER A 64 -4.66 8.68 -0.31
CA SER A 64 -3.68 9.22 0.64
C SER A 64 -2.68 10.15 -0.04
N LEU A 65 -2.14 9.76 -1.21
CA LEU A 65 -1.22 10.56 -2.00
C LEU A 65 -1.85 11.88 -2.47
N ILE A 66 -3.10 11.84 -2.95
CA ILE A 66 -3.87 13.03 -3.29
C ILE A 66 -4.06 13.92 -2.06
N ASN A 67 -4.41 13.32 -0.92
CA ASN A 67 -4.62 14.07 0.32
C ASN A 67 -3.32 14.72 0.83
N ALA A 68 -2.19 14.00 0.80
CA ALA A 68 -0.89 14.51 1.21
C ALA A 68 -0.47 15.71 0.34
N PHE A 69 -0.76 15.67 -0.96
CA PHE A 69 -0.50 16.78 -1.88
C PHE A 69 -1.35 18.00 -1.54
N LEU A 70 -2.66 17.80 -1.38
CA LEU A 70 -3.57 18.89 -1.02
C LEU A 70 -3.21 19.50 0.35
N THR A 71 -2.81 18.67 1.32
CA THR A 71 -2.34 19.12 2.63
C THR A 71 -1.07 19.97 2.50
N TYR A 72 -0.08 19.51 1.73
CA TYR A 72 1.14 20.30 1.47
C TYR A 72 0.81 21.64 0.81
N ALA A 73 -0.09 21.63 -0.17
CA ALA A 73 -0.49 22.82 -0.89
C ALA A 73 -1.27 23.82 0.00
N ALA A 74 -2.08 23.32 0.93
CA ALA A 74 -2.76 24.17 1.92
C ALA A 74 -1.76 24.79 2.91
N LEU A 75 -0.78 24.02 3.39
CA LEU A 75 0.26 24.48 4.33
C LEU A 75 1.13 25.60 3.77
N THR A 76 1.44 25.53 2.48
CA THR A 76 2.29 26.49 1.75
C THR A 76 1.49 27.60 1.06
N GLY A 77 0.15 27.53 1.06
CA GLY A 77 -0.71 28.49 0.37
C GLY A 77 -0.78 28.29 -1.15
N PHE A 78 -0.17 27.22 -1.66
CA PHE A 78 -0.16 26.85 -3.08
C PHE A 78 -1.57 26.50 -3.61
N LEU A 79 -2.41 25.83 -2.80
CA LEU A 79 -3.83 25.56 -3.12
C LEU A 79 -4.69 25.60 -1.84
N HIS A 80 -5.88 26.19 -1.92
CA HIS A 80 -6.87 26.15 -0.83
C HIS A 80 -7.84 24.97 -1.03
N ASN A 81 -7.53 23.80 -0.48
CA ASN A 81 -8.50 22.69 -0.47
C ASN A 81 -8.33 21.77 0.74
N ASP A 82 -9.45 21.45 1.41
CA ASP A 82 -9.51 20.58 2.59
C ASP A 82 -10.05 19.21 2.17
N TRP A 83 -9.26 18.13 2.28
CA TRP A 83 -9.73 16.77 1.96
C TRP A 83 -9.29 15.71 3.01
N ILE A 84 -9.81 14.50 2.82
CA ILE A 84 -9.99 13.40 3.80
C ILE A 84 -8.69 12.73 4.26
N ASP A 85 -8.51 12.59 5.58
CA ASP A 85 -7.47 11.73 6.20
C ASP A 85 -7.68 10.23 5.89
N ALA A 86 -6.74 9.62 5.17
CA ALA A 86 -6.74 8.19 4.81
C ALA A 86 -5.80 7.21 5.61
N PRO A 87 -5.05 7.60 6.67
CA PRO A 87 -3.92 6.79 7.15
C PRO A 87 -4.31 5.47 7.83
N ILE A 88 -5.57 5.32 8.27
CA ILE A 88 -6.03 4.11 8.97
C ILE A 88 -6.34 2.97 7.98
N THR A 89 -6.80 3.30 6.79
CA THR A 89 -7.14 2.32 5.74
C THR A 89 -5.91 1.62 5.20
N GLN A 90 -4.80 2.34 5.07
CA GLN A 90 -3.54 1.80 4.58
C GLN A 90 -3.01 0.74 5.55
N LYS A 91 -2.98 1.05 6.86
CA LYS A 91 -2.54 0.12 7.90
C LYS A 91 -3.39 -1.16 7.95
N LEU A 92 -4.71 -1.02 7.82
CA LEU A 92 -5.62 -2.15 7.73
C LEU A 92 -5.33 -3.01 6.48
N THR A 93 -4.95 -2.38 5.37
CA THR A 93 -4.56 -3.08 4.15
C THR A 93 -3.26 -3.85 4.34
N VAL A 94 -2.25 -3.25 4.95
CA VAL A 94 -1.00 -3.93 5.31
C VAL A 94 -1.28 -5.14 6.18
N TRP A 95 -2.17 -5.04 7.18
CA TRP A 95 -2.57 -6.18 8.00
C TRP A 95 -3.23 -7.29 7.19
N MET A 96 -4.19 -6.96 6.34
CA MET A 96 -4.90 -7.96 5.54
C MET A 96 -3.97 -8.64 4.53
N ILE A 97 -3.02 -7.92 3.95
CA ILE A 97 -1.98 -8.48 3.08
C ILE A 97 -1.06 -9.40 3.88
N ALA A 98 -0.55 -8.95 5.03
CA ALA A 98 0.33 -9.72 5.90
C ALA A 98 -0.37 -11.02 6.37
N PHE A 99 -1.63 -10.93 6.79
CA PHE A 99 -2.41 -12.09 7.21
C PHE A 99 -2.73 -13.03 6.04
N ASN A 100 -3.04 -12.50 4.86
CA ASN A 100 -3.25 -13.28 3.65
C ASN A 100 -2.03 -14.12 3.28
N ARG A 101 -0.83 -13.53 3.43
CA ARG A 101 0.44 -14.19 3.13
C ARG A 101 0.83 -15.17 4.23
N LEU A 102 0.67 -14.79 5.50
CA LEU A 102 0.92 -15.66 6.65
C LEU A 102 0.07 -16.93 6.57
N THR A 103 -1.23 -16.80 6.27
CA THR A 103 -2.13 -17.96 6.11
C THR A 103 -1.80 -18.80 4.86
N ALA A 104 -1.33 -18.19 3.77
CA ALA A 104 -0.84 -18.93 2.60
C ALA A 104 0.38 -19.80 2.94
N ILE A 105 1.25 -19.26 3.80
CA ILE A 105 2.46 -19.94 4.25
C ILE A 105 2.11 -21.02 5.27
N ILE A 106 1.35 -20.72 6.33
CA ILE A 106 1.02 -21.69 7.38
C ILE A 106 0.13 -22.81 6.82
N TYR A 107 -0.96 -22.45 6.13
CA TYR A 107 -2.03 -23.37 5.72
C TYR A 107 -2.22 -23.41 4.19
N PRO A 108 -1.22 -23.87 3.41
CA PRO A 108 -1.28 -23.80 1.94
C PRO A 108 -2.46 -24.56 1.34
N LEU A 109 -2.82 -25.72 1.91
CA LEU A 109 -3.94 -26.55 1.42
C LEU A 109 -5.32 -25.96 1.77
N GLN A 110 -5.41 -25.17 2.84
CA GLN A 110 -6.67 -24.57 3.30
C GLN A 110 -6.78 -23.10 2.90
N HIS A 111 -5.75 -22.53 2.27
CA HIS A 111 -5.68 -21.10 1.95
C HIS A 111 -6.87 -20.64 1.10
N SER A 112 -7.28 -21.42 0.12
CA SER A 112 -8.44 -21.13 -0.73
C SER A 112 -9.77 -21.19 0.03
N THR A 113 -9.85 -21.99 1.09
CA THR A 113 -11.04 -22.10 1.95
C THR A 113 -11.13 -20.91 2.90
N ILE A 114 -10.00 -20.52 3.50
CA ILE A 114 -9.87 -19.35 4.38
C ILE A 114 -10.17 -18.07 3.59
N TRP A 115 -9.52 -17.90 2.43
CA TRP A 115 -9.69 -16.75 1.55
C TRP A 115 -10.69 -17.01 0.43
N ASN A 116 -11.88 -17.43 0.84
CA ASN A 116 -13.01 -17.55 -0.08
C ASN A 116 -13.54 -16.18 -0.52
N PHE A 117 -14.43 -16.19 -1.50
CA PHE A 117 -15.03 -14.97 -2.06
C PHE A 117 -15.76 -14.10 -1.02
N CYS A 118 -16.39 -14.72 -0.03
CA CYS A 118 -17.10 -14.01 1.04
C CYS A 118 -16.11 -13.28 1.96
N ALA A 119 -15.06 -13.96 2.41
CA ALA A 119 -14.00 -13.37 3.23
C ALA A 119 -13.34 -12.17 2.53
N ILE A 120 -13.01 -12.32 1.25
CA ILE A 120 -12.43 -11.22 0.45
C ILE A 120 -13.39 -10.02 0.38
N ARG A 121 -14.68 -10.26 0.13
CA ARG A 121 -15.69 -9.20 0.08
C ARG A 121 -15.84 -8.50 1.42
N ILE A 122 -15.93 -9.25 2.52
CA ILE A 122 -16.03 -8.70 3.87
C ILE A 122 -14.80 -7.85 4.18
N CYS A 123 -13.59 -8.36 3.94
CA CYS A 123 -12.35 -7.61 4.11
C CYS A 123 -12.33 -6.31 3.30
N THR A 124 -12.72 -6.37 2.03
CA THR A 124 -12.80 -5.19 1.16
C THR A 124 -13.83 -4.17 1.68
N ILE A 125 -14.99 -4.62 2.13
CA ILE A 125 -16.02 -3.75 2.73
C ILE A 125 -15.50 -3.12 4.01
N ILE A 126 -14.83 -3.87 4.88
CA ILE A 126 -14.23 -3.33 6.11
C ILE A 126 -13.17 -2.28 5.77
N GLN A 127 -12.32 -2.52 4.77
CA GLN A 127 -11.33 -1.53 4.30
C GLN A 127 -11.98 -0.25 3.80
N LEU A 128 -12.97 -0.36 2.91
CA LEU A 128 -13.68 0.81 2.38
C LEU A 128 -14.47 1.52 3.48
N ALA A 129 -15.14 0.79 4.37
CA ALA A 129 -15.88 1.36 5.48
C ALA A 129 -14.96 2.09 6.46
N ALA A 130 -13.75 1.57 6.72
CA ALA A 130 -12.74 2.27 7.52
C ALA A 130 -12.33 3.58 6.85
N LEU A 131 -12.05 3.56 5.55
CA LEU A 131 -11.72 4.76 4.77
C LEU A 131 -12.79 5.85 4.90
N PHE A 132 -14.06 5.48 4.69
CA PHE A 132 -15.16 6.45 4.77
C PHE A 132 -15.48 6.87 6.20
N ARG A 133 -15.47 5.97 7.19
CA ARG A 133 -15.79 6.34 8.58
C ARG A 133 -14.74 7.27 9.17
N PHE A 134 -13.46 6.97 9.03
CA PHE A 134 -12.43 7.83 9.61
C PHE A 134 -12.37 9.18 8.91
N GLY A 135 -12.52 9.20 7.58
CA GLY A 135 -12.62 10.44 6.83
C GLY A 135 -13.83 11.29 7.17
N SER A 136 -15.02 10.68 7.27
CA SER A 136 -16.26 11.40 7.59
C SER A 136 -16.32 11.87 9.03
N VAL A 137 -15.89 11.06 10.01
CA VAL A 137 -15.83 11.49 11.41
C VAL A 137 -14.86 12.67 11.56
N ALA A 138 -13.70 12.62 10.88
CA ALA A 138 -12.76 13.72 10.88
C ALA A 138 -13.33 14.99 10.23
N ALA A 139 -14.09 14.86 9.13
CA ALA A 139 -14.67 16.00 8.42
C ALA A 139 -15.88 16.62 9.14
N PHE A 140 -16.76 15.81 9.74
CA PHE A 140 -18.04 16.28 10.29
C PHE A 140 -18.04 16.51 11.80
N SER A 141 -17.25 15.75 12.57
CA SER A 141 -17.27 15.84 14.04
C SER A 141 -16.20 16.79 14.59
N LEU A 142 -15.21 17.15 13.77
CA LEU A 142 -14.13 18.03 14.18
C LEU A 142 -14.38 19.40 13.57
N ASN A 143 -14.72 20.39 14.41
CA ASN A 143 -14.77 21.78 13.97
C ASN A 143 -13.35 22.23 13.62
N HIS A 144 -13.03 22.30 12.34
CA HIS A 144 -11.73 22.77 11.86
C HIS A 144 -11.64 24.28 12.00
N ILE A 145 -10.62 24.75 12.72
CA ILE A 145 -10.21 26.15 12.73
C ILE A 145 -8.99 26.30 11.83
N ARG A 146 -9.07 27.26 10.91
CA ARG A 146 -7.94 27.64 10.06
C ARG A 146 -7.04 28.61 10.81
N ILE A 147 -5.79 28.23 10.98
CA ILE A 147 -4.75 29.08 11.56
C ILE A 147 -3.76 29.42 10.44
N PRO A 148 -3.31 30.69 10.33
CA PRO A 148 -2.26 31.04 9.39
C PRO A 148 -1.01 30.21 9.65
N SER A 149 -0.47 29.62 8.59
CA SER A 149 0.81 28.93 8.60
C SER A 149 1.93 29.97 8.39
N PRO A 150 3.02 29.94 9.17
CA PRO A 150 4.22 30.74 8.89
C PRO A 150 4.88 30.45 7.53
N LEU A 151 4.44 29.43 6.80
CA LEU A 151 4.84 29.19 5.40
C LEU A 151 3.99 29.98 4.37
N GLY A 152 3.10 30.87 4.81
CA GLY A 152 2.24 31.67 3.94
C GLY A 152 0.88 31.03 3.61
N GLY A 153 0.66 29.77 4.02
CA GLY A 153 -0.61 29.05 3.85
C GLY A 153 -1.50 29.04 5.08
N THR A 154 -2.34 28.01 5.19
CA THR A 154 -3.21 27.75 6.34
C THR A 154 -3.04 26.33 6.86
N THR A 155 -2.98 26.17 8.18
CA THR A 155 -3.09 24.88 8.85
C THR A 155 -4.52 24.71 9.36
N THR A 156 -5.07 23.50 9.22
CA THR A 156 -6.30 23.12 9.93
C THR A 156 -5.91 22.59 11.29
N THR A 157 -6.52 23.14 12.33
CA THR A 157 -6.42 22.62 13.69
C THR A 157 -7.81 22.26 14.18
N LEU A 158 -7.90 21.22 14.99
CA LEU A 158 -9.18 20.80 15.54
C LEU A 158 -9.52 21.75 16.70
N ASN A 159 -10.73 22.33 16.69
CA ASN A 159 -11.27 23.07 17.83
C ASN A 159 -11.63 22.07 18.94
N MET A 160 -10.61 21.55 19.60
CA MET A 160 -10.72 20.54 20.63
C MET A 160 -10.15 21.08 21.92
N THR A 161 -10.76 20.69 23.04
CA THR A 161 -10.14 20.90 24.35
C THR A 161 -8.81 20.13 24.41
N ALA A 162 -7.85 20.62 25.21
CA ALA A 162 -6.56 19.94 25.38
C ALA A 162 -6.72 18.48 25.80
N ALA A 163 -7.72 18.18 26.64
CA ALA A 163 -8.06 16.81 27.05
C ALA A 163 -8.52 15.94 25.88
N ALA A 164 -9.38 16.45 25.00
CA ALA A 164 -9.83 15.72 23.81
C ALA A 164 -8.68 15.50 22.82
N GLN A 165 -7.82 16.50 22.61
CA GLN A 165 -6.64 16.37 21.76
C GLN A 165 -5.67 15.30 22.29
N GLN A 166 -5.45 15.27 23.62
CA GLN A 166 -4.64 14.23 24.26
C GLN A 166 -5.25 12.84 24.10
N GLN A 167 -6.58 12.69 24.22
CA GLN A 167 -7.26 11.42 24.00
C GLN A 167 -7.15 10.93 22.56
N VAL A 168 -7.32 11.82 21.57
CA VAL A 168 -7.13 11.49 20.15
C VAL A 168 -5.68 11.07 19.88
N TYR A 169 -4.71 11.79 20.46
CA TYR A 169 -3.30 11.44 20.35
C TYR A 169 -2.99 10.06 20.95
N LEU A 170 -3.50 9.77 22.16
CA LEU A 170 -3.30 8.47 22.81
C LEU A 170 -3.97 7.33 22.02
N PHE A 171 -5.20 7.55 21.54
CA PHE A 171 -5.93 6.56 20.75
C PHE A 171 -5.21 6.24 19.44
N THR A 172 -4.83 7.26 18.68
CA THR A 172 -4.10 7.09 17.41
C THR A 172 -2.74 6.44 17.62
N THR A 173 -2.00 6.83 18.67
CA THR A 173 -0.72 6.21 19.04
C THR A 173 -0.90 4.74 19.42
N THR A 174 -1.91 4.41 20.23
CA THR A 174 -2.21 3.03 20.63
C THR A 174 -2.57 2.18 19.42
N LEU A 175 -3.45 2.68 18.54
CA LEU A 175 -3.83 1.99 17.32
C LEU A 175 -2.62 1.71 16.43
N ARG A 176 -1.70 2.68 16.31
CA ARG A 176 -0.45 2.54 15.55
C ARG A 176 0.50 1.52 16.18
N LEU A 177 0.64 1.50 17.51
CA LEU A 177 1.48 0.53 18.21
C LEU A 177 0.94 -0.90 18.07
N VAL A 178 -0.37 -1.08 18.26
CA VAL A 178 -1.03 -2.38 18.04
C VAL A 178 -0.83 -2.82 16.59
N SER A 179 -0.97 -1.89 15.64
CA SER A 179 -0.72 -2.14 14.22
C SER A 179 0.67 -2.62 13.93
N GLY A 180 1.67 -1.90 14.43
CA GLY A 180 3.06 -2.27 14.28
C GLY A 180 3.38 -3.61 14.89
N THR A 181 2.86 -3.87 16.09
CA THR A 181 3.08 -5.13 16.79
C THR A 181 2.54 -6.31 16.00
N VAL A 182 1.31 -6.21 15.45
CA VAL A 182 0.72 -7.25 14.61
C VAL A 182 1.57 -7.51 13.36
N VAL A 183 2.02 -6.45 12.68
CA VAL A 183 2.87 -6.57 11.48
C VAL A 183 4.22 -7.22 11.81
N VAL A 184 4.87 -6.80 12.90
CA VAL A 184 6.13 -7.40 13.37
C VAL A 184 5.94 -8.87 13.70
N LEU A 185 4.87 -9.24 14.40
CA LEU A 185 4.57 -10.64 14.72
C LEU A 185 4.34 -11.47 13.45
N CYS A 186 3.56 -10.96 12.50
CA CYS A 186 3.40 -11.62 11.19
C CYS A 186 4.73 -11.78 10.47
N TYR A 187 5.58 -10.75 10.46
CA TYR A 187 6.88 -10.75 9.83
C TYR A 187 7.83 -11.80 10.44
N VAL A 188 7.95 -11.81 11.76
CA VAL A 188 8.76 -12.80 12.50
C VAL A 188 8.26 -14.21 12.22
N MET A 189 6.94 -14.45 12.30
CA MET A 189 6.35 -15.76 11.99
C MET A 189 6.65 -16.20 10.55
N MET A 190 6.50 -15.29 9.57
CA MET A 190 6.82 -15.56 8.17
C MET A 190 8.29 -15.96 7.96
N ILE A 191 9.23 -15.30 8.63
CA ILE A 191 10.66 -15.65 8.57
C ILE A 191 10.91 -17.01 9.22
N LEU A 192 10.39 -17.24 10.43
CA LEU A 192 10.59 -18.49 11.16
C LEU A 192 10.07 -19.69 10.39
N ILE A 193 8.87 -19.60 9.81
CA ILE A 193 8.28 -20.70 9.04
C ILE A 193 9.08 -20.99 7.77
N VAL A 194 9.56 -19.95 7.08
CA VAL A 194 10.37 -20.14 5.87
C VAL A 194 11.75 -20.71 6.20
N ALA A 195 12.38 -20.25 7.27
CA ALA A 195 13.63 -20.82 7.77
C ALA A 195 13.47 -22.31 8.10
N TRP A 196 12.35 -22.68 8.72
CA TRP A 196 12.06 -24.06 9.06
C TRP A 196 11.74 -24.94 7.84
N ARG A 197 10.97 -24.43 6.87
CA ARG A 197 10.55 -25.16 5.67
C ARG A 197 11.61 -25.29 4.58
N LYS A 198 12.69 -24.48 4.60
CA LYS A 198 13.83 -24.62 3.69
C LYS A 198 14.45 -26.02 3.70
N VAL A 199 14.17 -26.82 4.73
CA VAL A 199 14.64 -28.20 4.88
C VAL A 199 13.82 -29.21 4.04
N GLN A 200 12.62 -28.87 3.53
CA GLN A 200 11.64 -29.91 3.16
C GLN A 200 11.18 -30.03 1.68
N SER A 201 11.33 -29.04 0.79
CA SER A 201 11.17 -29.21 -0.68
C SER A 201 11.33 -27.87 -1.46
N GLN A 202 11.99 -27.88 -2.62
CA GLN A 202 12.31 -26.68 -3.42
C GLN A 202 11.40 -26.42 -4.65
N ALA A 203 10.61 -27.40 -5.11
CA ALA A 203 10.00 -27.34 -6.45
C ALA A 203 8.65 -26.61 -6.54
N ILE A 204 7.87 -26.54 -5.45
CA ILE A 204 6.49 -26.00 -5.46
C ILE A 204 6.45 -24.47 -5.18
N TYR A 205 7.59 -23.86 -4.82
CA TYR A 205 7.59 -22.55 -4.16
C TYR A 205 7.96 -21.35 -5.03
N THR A 206 8.29 -21.49 -6.32
CA THR A 206 8.83 -20.37 -7.10
C THR A 206 7.85 -19.20 -7.26
N HIS A 207 6.56 -19.46 -7.47
CA HIS A 207 5.54 -18.39 -7.57
C HIS A 207 5.22 -17.77 -6.20
N GLU A 208 5.04 -18.60 -5.16
CA GLU A 208 4.81 -18.13 -3.79
C GLU A 208 6.01 -17.36 -3.22
N ARG A 209 7.23 -17.66 -3.68
CA ARG A 209 8.45 -16.98 -3.24
C ARG A 209 8.44 -15.50 -3.60
N ASN A 210 7.95 -15.13 -4.78
CA ASN A 210 7.91 -13.72 -5.18
C ASN A 210 6.86 -12.94 -4.37
N LEU A 211 5.69 -13.54 -4.11
CA LEU A 211 4.66 -12.96 -3.25
C LEU A 211 5.11 -12.84 -1.80
N TYR A 212 5.92 -13.79 -1.33
CA TYR A 212 6.58 -13.73 -0.04
C TYR A 212 7.56 -12.54 0.06
N TRP A 213 8.42 -12.35 -0.94
CA TRP A 213 9.33 -11.20 -0.95
C TRP A 213 8.59 -9.86 -0.94
N ILE A 214 7.49 -9.74 -1.71
CA ILE A 214 6.62 -8.55 -1.66
C ILE A 214 6.11 -8.34 -0.23
N ALA A 215 5.58 -9.39 0.40
CA ALA A 215 5.05 -9.31 1.76
C ALA A 215 6.11 -8.87 2.77
N LEU A 216 7.32 -9.43 2.68
CA LEU A 216 8.44 -9.03 3.53
C LEU A 216 8.78 -7.56 3.34
N VAL A 217 8.95 -7.09 2.10
CA VAL A 217 9.30 -5.69 1.83
C VAL A 217 8.21 -4.75 2.34
N VAL A 218 6.93 -5.07 2.11
CA VAL A 218 5.80 -4.28 2.66
C VAL A 218 5.88 -4.21 4.19
N CYS A 219 6.13 -5.34 4.86
CA CYS A 219 6.28 -5.36 6.32
C CYS A 219 7.51 -4.57 6.80
N THR A 220 8.64 -4.65 6.10
CA THR A 220 9.84 -3.88 6.42
C THR A 220 9.59 -2.38 6.29
N VAL A 221 8.92 -1.95 5.21
CA VAL A 221 8.56 -0.56 4.97
C VAL A 221 7.59 -0.05 6.05
N GLU A 222 6.63 -0.86 6.50
CA GLU A 222 5.75 -0.50 7.62
C GLU A 222 6.53 -0.36 8.93
N ILE A 223 7.46 -1.28 9.23
CA ILE A 223 8.30 -1.19 10.44
C ILE A 223 9.15 0.09 10.41
N LEU A 224 9.76 0.42 9.27
CA LEU A 224 10.53 1.65 9.10
C LEU A 224 9.65 2.89 9.31
N SER A 225 8.44 2.90 8.76
CA SER A 225 7.45 3.97 8.96
C SER A 225 7.09 4.15 10.44
N ILE A 226 6.96 3.05 11.20
CA ILE A 226 6.70 3.12 12.66
C ILE A 226 7.91 3.68 13.42
N ILE A 227 9.12 3.27 13.07
CA ILE A 227 10.36 3.77 13.69
C ILE A 227 10.51 5.27 13.42
N GLU A 228 10.27 5.70 12.19
CA GLU A 228 10.29 7.10 11.81
C GLU A 228 9.27 7.91 12.61
N GLN A 229 8.03 7.42 12.73
CA GLN A 229 7.00 8.07 13.54
C GLN A 229 7.40 8.17 15.02
N PHE A 230 8.02 7.13 15.57
CA PHE A 230 8.52 7.19 16.94
C PHE A 230 9.62 8.24 17.09
N ALA A 231 10.57 8.29 16.15
CA ALA A 231 11.61 9.30 16.12
C ALA A 231 11.02 10.73 16.04
N THR A 232 10.10 10.97 15.10
CA THR A 232 9.50 12.30 14.91
C THR A 232 8.73 12.81 16.14
N THR A 233 8.12 11.93 16.95
CA THR A 233 7.45 12.32 18.19
C THR A 233 8.39 12.62 19.36
N GLN A 234 9.61 12.05 19.37
CA GLN A 234 10.58 12.21 20.46
C GLN A 234 11.54 13.38 20.23
N PHE A 235 11.91 13.66 18.98
CA PHE A 235 12.84 14.75 18.66
C PHE A 235 12.10 16.09 18.59
N LYS A 236 12.42 17.00 19.54
CA LYS A 236 11.98 18.41 19.55
C LYS A 236 12.69 19.26 18.47
N LEU A 237 12.78 18.78 17.23
CA LEU A 237 13.12 19.65 16.10
C LEU A 237 11.97 20.65 15.86
N SER A 238 12.26 21.79 15.24
CA SER A 238 11.23 22.81 14.93
C SER A 238 10.02 22.15 14.25
N SER A 239 8.82 22.38 14.78
CA SER A 239 7.61 21.63 14.41
C SER A 239 7.30 21.64 12.90
N MET A 240 7.70 22.69 12.20
CA MET A 240 7.41 22.90 10.77
C MET A 240 8.27 22.06 9.83
N ALA A 241 9.60 22.10 9.97
CA ALA A 241 10.50 21.29 9.12
C ALA A 241 10.20 19.79 9.29
N MET A 242 9.83 19.37 10.50
CA MET A 242 9.42 18.00 10.78
C MET A 242 8.11 17.64 10.07
N ASN A 243 7.13 18.54 10.01
CA ASN A 243 5.89 18.30 9.25
C ASN A 243 6.16 18.16 7.75
N CYS A 244 7.04 18.97 7.18
CA CYS A 244 7.42 18.84 5.76
C CYS A 244 8.17 17.52 5.49
N ILE A 245 9.14 17.16 6.33
CA ILE A 245 9.85 15.87 6.21
C ILE A 245 8.88 14.70 6.34
N TYR A 246 7.97 14.76 7.32
CA TYR A 246 6.93 13.76 7.53
C TYR A 246 6.00 13.63 6.32
N LEU A 247 5.60 14.73 5.70
CA LEU A 247 4.81 14.70 4.46
C LEU A 247 5.59 14.05 3.31
N VAL A 248 6.85 14.43 3.11
CA VAL A 248 7.72 13.80 2.09
C VAL A 248 7.87 12.30 2.34
N ALA A 249 8.03 11.89 3.60
CA ALA A 249 8.11 10.49 3.96
C ALA A 249 6.80 9.74 3.67
N ILE A 250 5.64 10.34 3.95
CA ILE A 250 4.33 9.80 3.52
C ILE A 250 4.28 9.63 2.01
N PHE A 251 4.71 10.64 1.24
CA PHE A 251 4.74 10.55 -0.22
C PHE A 251 5.58 9.37 -0.72
N ILE A 252 6.76 9.18 -0.15
CA ILE A 252 7.63 8.07 -0.50
C ILE A 252 6.98 6.76 -0.09
N TYR A 253 6.47 6.66 1.14
CA TYR A 253 5.82 5.45 1.66
C TYR A 253 4.63 5.04 0.78
N ASP A 254 3.73 5.97 0.48
CA ASP A 254 2.52 5.76 -0.33
C ASP A 254 2.84 5.41 -1.77
N SER A 255 4.04 5.76 -2.26
CA SER A 255 4.45 5.44 -3.64
C SER A 255 5.00 4.02 -3.79
N ILE A 256 5.52 3.40 -2.73
CA ILE A 256 6.25 2.13 -2.78
C ILE A 256 5.43 0.97 -3.33
N PRO A 257 4.16 0.76 -2.90
CA PRO A 257 3.40 -0.44 -3.25
C PRO A 257 3.43 -0.79 -4.75
N PRO A 258 3.06 0.09 -5.70
CA PRO A 258 2.98 -0.26 -7.12
C PRO A 258 4.34 -0.69 -7.68
N TYR A 259 5.45 -0.09 -7.23
CA TYR A 259 6.79 -0.48 -7.65
C TYR A 259 7.15 -1.90 -7.18
N LEU A 260 6.69 -2.31 -6.00
CA LEU A 260 6.90 -3.68 -5.53
C LEU A 260 6.28 -4.71 -6.47
N LEU A 261 5.08 -4.46 -7.00
CA LEU A 261 4.49 -5.35 -8.00
C LEU A 261 5.25 -5.35 -9.31
N ILE A 262 5.73 -4.19 -9.77
CA ILE A 262 6.51 -4.10 -11.01
C ILE A 262 7.81 -4.91 -10.91
N ILE A 263 8.50 -4.80 -9.77
CA ILE A 263 9.79 -5.46 -9.52
C ILE A 263 9.59 -6.97 -9.34
N PHE A 264 8.71 -7.37 -8.42
CA PHE A 264 8.62 -8.76 -7.96
C PHE A 264 7.56 -9.62 -8.68
N SER A 265 6.52 -9.03 -9.29
CA SER A 265 5.49 -9.78 -10.00
C SER A 265 5.76 -9.86 -11.50
N SER A 266 6.25 -11.01 -11.96
CA SER A 266 6.48 -11.28 -13.39
C SER A 266 5.22 -11.15 -14.23
N ASN A 267 4.06 -11.52 -13.67
CA ASN A 267 2.79 -11.48 -14.38
C ASN A 267 2.37 -10.02 -14.63
N ILE A 268 2.43 -9.19 -13.60
CA ILE A 268 2.12 -7.76 -13.70
C ILE A 268 3.07 -7.07 -14.68
N ARG A 269 4.37 -7.36 -14.61
CA ARG A 269 5.34 -6.82 -15.58
C ARG A 269 5.01 -7.23 -17.01
N THR A 270 4.63 -8.48 -17.26
CA THR A 270 4.24 -8.95 -18.59
C THR A 270 2.99 -8.21 -19.10
N ARG A 271 2.00 -8.01 -18.21
CA ARG A 271 0.79 -7.24 -18.53
C ARG A 271 1.11 -5.78 -18.84
N LEU A 272 1.92 -5.13 -18.03
CA LEU A 272 2.35 -3.74 -18.25
C LEU A 272 3.08 -3.58 -19.57
N ILE A 273 4.03 -4.47 -19.87
CA ILE A 273 4.73 -4.48 -21.18
C ILE A 273 3.72 -4.62 -22.31
N SER A 274 2.74 -5.54 -22.19
CA SER A 274 1.71 -5.71 -23.23
C SER A 274 0.80 -4.48 -23.42
N MET A 275 0.53 -3.73 -22.35
CA MET A 275 -0.25 -2.48 -22.42
C MET A 275 0.55 -1.37 -23.10
N ILE A 276 1.82 -1.22 -22.72
CA ILE A 276 2.68 -0.13 -23.21
C ILE A 276 3.11 -0.37 -24.66
N THR A 277 3.39 -1.63 -25.03
CA THR A 277 3.90 -1.95 -26.37
C THR A 277 2.86 -1.83 -27.47
N PHE A 278 1.60 -1.45 -27.16
CA PHE A 278 0.46 -1.26 -28.07
C PHE A 278 0.51 -2.21 -29.27
N ARG A 279 0.86 -3.47 -29.00
CA ARG A 279 1.08 -4.43 -30.07
C ARG A 279 -0.33 -4.88 -30.43
N GLY A 280 -0.90 -4.20 -31.43
CA GLY A 280 -2.12 -4.65 -32.09
C GLY A 280 -1.92 -6.11 -32.46
N SER A 281 -2.49 -7.01 -31.67
CA SER A 281 -2.31 -8.43 -31.87
C SER A 281 -3.59 -9.13 -31.49
N THR A 282 -4.43 -9.24 -32.50
CA THR A 282 -5.20 -10.43 -32.87
C THR A 282 -4.31 -11.69 -32.97
N ALA A 283 -3.48 -11.96 -31.97
CA ALA A 283 -2.75 -13.21 -31.84
C ALA A 283 -3.23 -13.89 -30.55
N PRO A 284 -3.79 -15.10 -30.64
CA PRO A 284 -4.34 -15.78 -29.48
C PRO A 284 -3.26 -15.96 -28.43
N PHE A 285 -3.59 -15.57 -27.20
CA PHE A 285 -2.84 -15.82 -25.99
C PHE A 285 -2.45 -17.29 -25.95
N ILE A 286 -1.21 -17.62 -26.34
CA ILE A 286 -0.68 -18.97 -26.26
C ILE A 286 -0.57 -19.26 -24.77
N ASP A 287 -1.56 -20.03 -24.31
CA ASP A 287 -1.68 -20.56 -22.97
C ASP A 287 -0.38 -21.27 -22.57
N MET A 288 0.46 -20.59 -21.79
CA MET A 288 1.71 -21.14 -21.27
C MET A 288 1.48 -22.35 -20.34
N ARG A 289 0.21 -22.66 -20.00
CA ARG A 289 -0.15 -23.84 -19.22
C ARG A 289 0.12 -25.16 -19.96
N ARG A 290 0.28 -25.16 -21.29
CA ARG A 290 0.62 -26.39 -22.05
C ARG A 290 2.08 -26.84 -21.99
N ARG A 291 3.04 -26.02 -21.54
CA ARG A 291 4.44 -26.48 -21.43
C ARG A 291 4.72 -27.31 -20.17
N SER A 292 3.80 -27.36 -19.20
CA SER A 292 3.94 -28.16 -17.98
C SER A 292 3.34 -29.57 -18.04
N GLN A 293 2.60 -29.94 -19.09
CA GLN A 293 2.02 -31.28 -19.25
C GLN A 293 2.63 -32.11 -20.39
N GLY A 294 3.71 -31.62 -21.02
CA GLY A 294 4.32 -32.22 -22.20
C GLY A 294 5.59 -33.05 -21.95
N LYS A 295 5.64 -33.88 -20.91
CA LYS A 295 6.61 -34.98 -20.80
C LYS A 295 5.90 -36.21 -20.21
N GLY A 296 5.13 -36.90 -21.04
CA GLY A 296 4.44 -38.12 -20.64
C GLY A 296 3.20 -38.48 -21.44
N ILE A 297 3.13 -38.18 -22.75
CA ILE A 297 2.12 -38.79 -23.61
C ILE A 297 2.67 -40.16 -24.03
N ARG A 298 2.38 -41.20 -23.23
CA ARG A 298 2.35 -42.56 -23.75
C ARG A 298 1.12 -42.65 -24.65
N VAL A 299 1.41 -42.84 -25.93
CA VAL A 299 0.47 -43.26 -26.95
C VAL A 299 -0.25 -44.54 -26.48
N GLN A 300 -1.55 -44.47 -26.23
CA GLN A 300 -2.43 -45.64 -26.29
C GLN A 300 -3.43 -45.40 -27.42
N ILE A 301 -3.10 -45.96 -28.57
CA ILE A 301 -4.00 -46.13 -29.71
C ILE A 301 -5.05 -47.15 -29.26
N TYR A 302 -6.26 -46.69 -28.93
CA TYR A 302 -7.42 -47.57 -28.82
C TYR A 302 -7.89 -47.94 -30.23
N ARG A 303 -7.46 -49.12 -30.68
CA ARG A 303 -7.99 -49.82 -31.85
C ARG A 303 -9.35 -50.41 -31.44
N LYS A 304 -10.45 -49.74 -31.79
CA LYS A 304 -11.79 -50.34 -31.67
C LYS A 304 -12.12 -51.05 -32.98
N ASN A 305 -12.01 -52.37 -32.95
CA ASN A 305 -12.39 -53.26 -34.03
C ASN A 305 -13.89 -53.15 -34.32
N ARG A 306 -14.20 -53.20 -35.61
CA ARG A 306 -15.52 -53.58 -36.15
C ARG A 306 -15.74 -55.06 -35.83
N GLU A 307 -16.89 -55.36 -35.25
CA GLU A 307 -17.83 -56.39 -35.69
C GLU A 307 -19.25 -55.83 -35.48
#